data_AF-A0A1I3SZR1-F1
#
_entry.id   AF-A0A1I3SZR1-F1
#
_cell.length_a   1.000
_cell.length_b   1.000
_cell.length_c   1.000
_cell.angle_alpha   90.00
_cell.angle_beta   90.00
_cell.angle_gamma   90.00
#
_symmetry.space_group_name_H-M   'P 1'
#
loop_
_entity.id
_entity.type
_entity.pdbx_description
1 polymer ?
#
loop_
_entity_poly.entity_id
_entity_poly.type
_entity_poly.pdbx_seq_one_letter_code
_entity_poly.pdbx_strand_id
1 'polypeptide(L)'
;MVDPVARAQGRVDELRRLLLDLGAACEGVPSLARPAGAVGAPGSWTGSAADRLHHDELAPAAQRLPRALDAALQAVRDELAHAERTLRGARENARDDVGAR
;
A
#
# COMPACT_ATOMS: atom_id res chain seq x y z
N MET A 1 6.50 -7.38 -33.17
CA MET A 1 5.28 -7.67 -32.39
C MET A 1 5.75 -8.09 -31.00
N VAL A 2 5.41 -7.35 -29.94
CA VAL A 2 5.89 -7.68 -28.57
C VAL A 2 5.13 -8.88 -28.05
N ASP A 3 5.86 -9.89 -27.57
CA ASP A 3 5.32 -11.10 -26.94
C ASP A 3 4.35 -10.72 -25.79
N PRO A 4 3.06 -11.10 -25.88
CA PRO A 4 2.07 -10.85 -24.84
C PRO A 4 2.47 -11.38 -23.46
N VAL A 5 3.18 -12.51 -23.41
CA VAL A 5 3.67 -13.10 -22.15
C VAL A 5 4.77 -12.23 -21.55
N ALA A 6 5.74 -11.80 -22.37
CA ALA A 6 6.82 -10.92 -21.92
C ALA A 6 6.28 -9.57 -21.42
N ARG A 7 5.27 -8.99 -22.09
CA ARG A 7 4.61 -7.75 -21.63
C ARG A 7 3.93 -7.96 -20.28
N ALA A 8 3.15 -9.02 -20.12
CA ALA A 8 2.44 -9.31 -18.88
C ALA A 8 3.41 -9.60 -17.72
N GLN A 9 4.52 -10.29 -17.99
CA GLN A 9 5.57 -10.55 -17.01
C GLN A 9 6.24 -9.24 -16.54
N GLY A 10 6.60 -8.35 -17.48
CA GLY A 10 7.19 -7.05 -17.15
C GLY A 10 6.29 -6.21 -16.23
N ARG A 11 4.96 -6.26 -16.44
CA ARG A 11 3.99 -5.58 -15.57
C ARG A 11 3.95 -6.16 -14.15
N VAL A 12 4.01 -7.49 -14.02
CA VAL A 12 4.08 -8.16 -12.70
C VAL A 12 5.36 -7.75 -11.96
N ASP A 13 6.50 -7.74 -12.65
CA ASP A 13 7.79 -7.40 -12.04
C ASP A 13 7.85 -5.93 -11.61
N GLU A 14 7.29 -5.03 -12.41
CA GLU A 14 7.13 -3.61 -12.05
C GLU A 14 6.31 -3.44 -10.77
N LEU A 15 5.15 -4.09 -10.67
CA LEU A 15 4.26 -3.99 -9.51
C LEU A 15 4.88 -4.59 -8.24
N ARG A 16 5.63 -5.68 -8.36
CA ARG A 16 6.39 -6.26 -7.25
C ARG A 16 7.46 -5.30 -6.74
N ARG A 17 8.17 -4.63 -7.65
CA ARG A 17 9.17 -3.62 -7.27
C ARG A 17 8.52 -2.42 -6.58
N LEU A 18 7.41 -1.93 -7.12
CA LEU A 18 6.65 -0.83 -6.50
C LEU A 18 6.18 -1.19 -5.08
N LEU A 19 5.76 -2.43 -4.84
CA LEU A 19 5.37 -2.93 -3.52
C LEU A 19 6.53 -2.92 -2.51
N LEU A 20 7.72 -3.31 -2.95
CA LEU A 20 8.93 -3.26 -2.12
C LEU A 20 9.31 -1.82 -1.79
N ASP A 21 9.36 -0.95 -2.81
CA ASP A 21 9.74 0.46 -2.65
C ASP A 21 8.75 1.20 -1.74
N LEU A 22 7.43 0.96 -1.90
CA LEU A 22 6.40 1.54 -1.05
C LEU A 22 6.47 1.01 0.38
N GLY A 23 6.72 -0.29 0.57
CA GLY A 23 6.91 -0.88 1.91
C GLY A 23 8.08 -0.24 2.66
N ALA A 24 9.23 -0.09 1.99
CA ALA A 24 10.40 0.56 2.56
C ALA A 24 10.14 2.05 2.87
N ALA A 25 9.42 2.76 1.99
CA ALA A 25 9.04 4.14 2.23
C ALA A 25 8.14 4.29 3.47
N CYS A 26 7.18 3.38 3.68
CA CYS A 26 6.29 3.38 4.84
C CYS A 26 7.04 3.24 6.18
N GLU A 27 8.11 2.44 6.23
CA GLU A 27 8.94 2.31 7.44
C GLU A 27 9.69 3.61 7.80
N GLY A 28 9.98 4.44 6.81
CA GLY A 28 10.67 5.73 7.00
C GLY A 28 9.77 6.89 7.41
N VAL A 29 8.45 6.71 7.45
CA VAL A 29 7.51 7.82 7.71
C VAL A 29 7.47 8.16 9.21
N PRO A 30 7.72 9.43 9.60
CA PRO A 30 7.58 9.87 10.98
C PRO A 30 6.15 9.67 11.47
N SER A 31 5.98 8.96 12.59
CA SER A 31 4.67 8.70 13.17
C SER A 31 4.31 9.72 14.25
N LEU A 32 3.15 10.34 14.09
CA LEU A 32 2.54 11.19 15.12
C LEU A 32 1.76 10.37 16.17
N ALA A 33 1.66 9.05 16.02
CA ALA A 33 0.87 8.20 16.92
C ALA A 33 1.36 8.28 18.37
N ARG A 34 2.69 8.25 18.56
CA ARG A 34 3.31 8.33 19.89
C ARG A 34 3.12 9.70 20.57
N PRO A 35 3.42 10.85 19.92
CA PRO A 35 3.16 12.15 20.53
C PRO A 35 1.67 12.44 20.71
N ALA A 36 0.80 12.00 19.79
CA ALA A 36 -0.65 12.13 19.98
C ALA A 36 -1.11 11.36 21.22
N GLY A 37 -0.67 10.09 21.40
CA GLY A 37 -1.03 9.28 22.56
C GLY A 37 -0.45 9.74 23.91
N ALA A 38 0.48 10.70 23.92
CA ALA A 38 1.02 11.27 25.15
C ALA A 38 0.12 12.38 25.74
N VAL A 39 -0.78 12.98 24.95
CA VAL A 39 -1.75 13.98 25.43
C VAL A 39 -2.81 13.28 26.29
N GLY A 40 -3.09 13.81 27.48
CA GLY A 40 -4.01 13.17 28.44
C GLY A 40 -3.36 12.10 29.35
N ALA A 41 -2.08 11.78 29.15
CA ALA A 41 -1.34 10.89 30.05
C ALA A 41 -1.00 11.57 31.39
N PRO A 42 -0.91 10.82 32.51
CA PRO A 42 -0.44 11.36 33.77
C PRO A 42 0.94 12.03 33.62
N GLY A 43 1.08 13.28 34.06
CA GLY A 43 2.32 14.05 33.94
C GLY A 43 2.51 14.80 32.61
N SER A 44 1.51 14.77 31.72
CA SER A 44 1.47 15.63 30.52
C SER A 44 0.36 16.68 30.61
N TRP A 45 0.05 17.36 29.50
CA TRP A 45 -1.08 18.27 29.44
C TRP A 45 -2.39 17.48 29.47
N THR A 46 -3.23 17.75 30.48
CA THR A 46 -4.47 17.03 30.76
C THR A 46 -5.67 17.99 30.88
N GLY A 47 -6.88 17.43 30.96
CA GLY A 47 -8.15 18.15 31.11
C GLY A 47 -8.93 18.29 29.80
N SER A 48 -10.16 18.80 29.88
CA SER A 48 -11.13 18.79 28.77
C SER A 48 -10.70 19.55 27.51
N ALA A 49 -9.76 20.49 27.63
CA ALA A 49 -9.16 21.16 26.47
C ALA A 49 -8.10 20.27 25.78
N ALA A 50 -7.29 19.55 26.56
CA ALA A 50 -6.31 18.60 26.05
C ALA A 50 -7.03 17.40 25.39
N ASP A 51 -8.10 16.91 26.02
CA ASP A 51 -8.92 15.82 25.47
C ASP A 51 -9.56 16.19 24.13
N ARG A 52 -10.13 17.40 24.02
CA ARG A 52 -10.68 17.91 22.76
C ARG A 52 -9.61 18.05 21.68
N LEU A 53 -8.48 18.68 21.98
CA LEU A 53 -7.40 18.79 20.98
C LEU A 53 -6.90 17.40 20.54
N HIS A 54 -6.76 16.46 21.48
CA HIS A 54 -6.36 15.10 21.17
C HIS A 54 -7.36 14.42 20.23
N HIS A 55 -8.65 14.46 20.57
CA HIS A 55 -9.69 13.72 19.86
C HIS A 55 -10.05 14.36 18.52
N ASP A 56 -10.17 15.69 18.49
CA ASP A 56 -10.70 16.42 17.34
C ASP A 56 -9.61 16.71 16.30
N GLU A 57 -8.36 16.88 16.73
CA GLU A 57 -7.27 17.32 15.84
C GLU A 57 -6.13 16.30 15.74
N LEU A 58 -5.49 15.95 16.86
CA LEU A 58 -4.21 15.22 16.85
C LEU A 58 -4.37 13.74 16.47
N ALA A 59 -5.33 13.03 17.04
CA ALA A 59 -5.56 11.62 16.72
C ALA A 59 -6.00 11.42 15.26
N PRO A 60 -6.91 12.24 14.69
CA PRO A 60 -7.22 12.19 13.26
C PRO A 60 -6.00 12.50 12.39
N ALA A 61 -5.25 13.56 12.69
CA ALA A 61 -4.05 13.93 11.92
C ALA A 61 -2.99 12.82 11.96
N ALA A 62 -2.79 12.18 13.11
CA ALA A 62 -1.84 11.08 13.26
C ALA A 62 -2.19 9.83 12.45
N GLN A 63 -3.46 9.64 12.11
CA GLN A 63 -3.92 8.47 11.34
C GLN A 63 -4.08 8.73 9.84
N ARG A 64 -4.14 9.99 9.38
CA ARG A 64 -4.37 10.30 7.96
C ARG A 64 -3.31 9.69 7.03
N LEU A 65 -2.03 9.88 7.35
CA LEU A 65 -0.95 9.40 6.51
C LEU A 65 -0.81 7.86 6.55
N PRO A 66 -0.81 7.19 7.73
CA PRO A 66 -0.82 5.73 7.79
C PRO A 66 -1.97 5.09 6.98
N ARG A 67 -3.20 5.60 7.12
CA ARG A 67 -4.35 5.08 6.38
C ARG A 67 -4.22 5.26 4.87
N ALA A 68 -3.70 6.40 4.43
CA ALA A 68 -3.47 6.66 3.01
C ALA A 68 -2.40 5.71 2.44
N LEU A 69 -1.35 5.43 3.21
CA LEU A 69 -0.30 4.49 2.84
C LEU A 69 -0.81 3.04 2.79
N ASP A 70 -1.61 2.63 3.77
CA ASP A 70 -2.26 1.31 3.77
C ASP A 70 -3.18 1.14 2.55
N ALA A 71 -3.96 2.17 2.21
CA ALA A 71 -4.82 2.17 1.03
C ALA A 71 -4.00 2.09 -0.27
N ALA A 72 -2.88 2.81 -0.36
CA ALA A 72 -1.98 2.74 -1.51
C ALA A 72 -1.34 1.36 -1.64
N LEU A 73 -0.86 0.77 -0.54
CA LEU A 73 -0.31 -0.59 -0.51
C LEU A 73 -1.35 -1.61 -0.97
N GLN A 74 -2.60 -1.47 -0.52
CA GLN A 74 -3.67 -2.37 -0.92
C GLN A 74 -4.00 -2.23 -2.42
N ALA A 75 -4.08 -1.00 -2.94
CA ALA A 75 -4.32 -0.77 -4.37
C ALA A 75 -3.24 -1.42 -5.26
N VAL A 76 -1.96 -1.34 -4.86
CA VAL A 76 -0.86 -2.01 -5.60
C VAL A 76 -0.97 -3.53 -5.51
N ARG A 77 -1.36 -4.10 -4.36
CA ARG A 77 -1.60 -5.55 -4.21
C ARG A 77 -2.74 -6.04 -5.09
N ASP A 78 -3.83 -5.29 -5.16
CA ASP A 78 -4.99 -5.64 -5.98
C ASP A 78 -4.64 -5.63 -7.48
N GLU A 79 -3.89 -4.61 -7.91
CA GLU A 79 -3.37 -4.49 -9.27
C GLU A 79 -2.36 -5.59 -9.59
N LEU A 80 -1.48 -5.97 -8.65
CA LEU A 80 -0.57 -7.11 -8.82
C LEU A 80 -1.35 -8.42 -9.01
N ALA A 81 -2.36 -8.67 -8.18
CA ALA A 81 -3.20 -9.85 -8.30
C ALA A 81 -3.93 -9.88 -9.65
N HIS A 82 -4.35 -8.72 -10.17
CA HIS A 82 -4.92 -8.61 -11.51
C HIS A 82 -3.89 -8.93 -12.60
N ALA A 83 -2.69 -8.34 -12.53
CA ALA A 83 -1.61 -8.57 -13.50
C ALA A 83 -1.16 -10.05 -13.53
N GLU A 84 -1.10 -10.72 -12.38
CA GLU A 84 -0.76 -12.15 -12.30
C GLU A 84 -1.82 -13.04 -12.97
N ARG A 85 -3.10 -12.68 -12.90
CA ARG A 85 -4.17 -13.36 -13.66
C ARG A 85 -4.01 -13.15 -15.16
N THR A 86 -3.73 -11.93 -15.59
CA THR A 86 -3.48 -11.62 -17.00
C THR A 86 -2.29 -12.37 -17.56
N LEU A 87 -1.18 -12.46 -16.80
CA LEU A 87 -0.01 -13.24 -17.18
C LEU A 87 -0.33 -14.73 -17.32
N ARG A 88 -1.14 -15.29 -16.42
CA ARG A 88 -1.58 -16.68 -16.51
C ARG A 88 -2.37 -16.93 -17.80
N GLY A 89 -3.35 -16.08 -18.10
CA GLY A 89 -4.13 -16.18 -19.33
C GLY A 89 -3.27 -16.03 -20.60
N ALA A 90 -2.29 -15.12 -20.59
CA ALA A 90 -1.35 -14.98 -21.71
C ALA A 90 -0.51 -16.25 -21.94
N ARG A 91 -0.08 -16.92 -20.86
CA ARG A 91 0.68 -18.18 -20.93
C ARG A 91 -0.18 -19.35 -21.43
N GLU A 92 -1.43 -19.40 -21.01
CA GLU A 92 -2.41 -20.42 -21.46
C GLU A 92 -2.67 -20.27 -22.96
N ASN A 93 -2.98 -19.06 -23.43
CA ASN A 93 -3.21 -18.79 -24.85
C ASN A 93 -1.97 -19.12 -25.71
N ALA A 94 -0.77 -18.74 -25.25
CA ALA A 94 0.46 -19.05 -25.96
C ALA A 94 0.72 -20.56 -26.06
N ARG A 95 0.28 -21.36 -25.06
CA ARG A 95 0.38 -22.81 -25.08
C ARG A 95 -0.60 -23.43 -26.08
N ASP A 96 -1.82 -22.92 -26.13
CA ASP A 96 -2.85 -23.41 -27.04
C ASP A 96 -2.47 -23.13 -28.51
N ASP A 97 -1.91 -21.96 -28.80
CA ASP A 97 -1.41 -21.59 -30.12
C ASP A 97 -0.25 -22.48 -30.61
N VAL A 98 0.54 -23.04 -29.69
CA VAL A 98 1.62 -23.99 -30.00
C VAL A 98 1.09 -25.42 -30.21
N GLY A 99 0.01 -25.81 -29.52
CA GLY A 99 -0.61 -27.13 -29.70
C GLY A 99 -1.52 -27.25 -30.93
N ALA A 100 -1.96 -26.11 -31.48
CA ALA A 100 -2.80 -26.04 -32.68
C ALA A 100 -2.01 -25.99 -34.01
N ARG A 101 -0.68 -25.97 -33.95
CA ARG A 101 0.24 -25.94 -35.10
C ARG A 101 0.97 -27.26 -35.26
#